data_AF-A0A397F474-F1
#
_entry.id   AF-A0A397F474-F1
#
_cell.length_a   1.000
_cell.length_b   1.000
_cell.length_c   1.000
_cell.angle_alpha   90.00
_cell.angle_beta   90.00
_cell.angle_gamma   90.00
#
_symmetry.space_group_name_H-M   'P 1'
#
loop_
_entity.id
_entity.type
_entity.pdbx_description
1 polymer ?
#
loop_
_entity_poly.entity_id
_entity_poly.type
_entity_poly.pdbx_seq_one_letter_code
_entity_poly.pdbx_strand_id
1 'polypeptide(L)'
;MSVPPASSSVLEAVKANVLDVALAREEALAKFKDINWATYTRAGGFSLDKTEIAAIKEMEIVAKNASQNEDQADALIDTFLREYGTALGAGLLKLIKNVTEPSVLRYAFARIDDLLPDGGRSRKRATYFVGEGAYVEAAPFLRLLRSESGYTQYAAGHILAQFLTFRPKEQDIVSLIQWILDAVKASAQSNDVARAATARNAITTLMVLLRNETARKLFTRAGGLARYVCFCLWTLSFSEEAVDAFGTSGAISALIQQVVAAPREKVVRVALEALQVECP
;
A
#
# COMPACT_ATOMS: atom_id res chain seq x y z
N MET A 1 -14.35 34.96 -11.00
CA MET A 1 -13.31 34.17 -10.30
C MET A 1 -13.58 32.71 -10.57
N SER A 2 -12.77 32.11 -11.42
CA SER A 2 -12.96 30.75 -11.95
C SER A 2 -12.41 29.74 -10.96
N VAL A 3 -13.28 28.94 -10.35
CA VAL A 3 -12.86 27.82 -9.49
C VAL A 3 -12.23 26.76 -10.41
N PRO A 4 -10.98 26.32 -10.19
CA PRO A 4 -10.37 25.30 -11.02
C PRO A 4 -11.14 23.97 -10.91
N PRO A 5 -11.27 23.18 -11.99
CA PRO A 5 -12.05 21.95 -11.97
C PRO A 5 -11.44 20.94 -11.00
N ALA A 6 -12.24 20.44 -10.06
CA ALA A 6 -11.83 19.62 -8.91
C ALA A 6 -10.94 18.40 -9.26
N SER A 7 -11.00 17.87 -10.48
CA SER A 7 -10.21 16.73 -10.95
C SER A 7 -8.72 17.02 -11.19
N SER A 8 -8.34 18.25 -11.58
CA SER A 8 -6.93 18.61 -11.76
C SER A 8 -6.22 18.62 -10.41
N SER A 9 -6.92 19.13 -9.39
CA SER A 9 -6.43 19.20 -8.01
C SER A 9 -6.23 17.82 -7.40
N VAL A 10 -7.10 16.84 -7.69
CA VAL A 10 -6.97 15.47 -7.16
C VAL A 10 -5.79 14.74 -7.80
N LEU A 11 -5.60 14.83 -9.12
CA LEU A 11 -4.50 14.14 -9.80
C LEU A 11 -3.13 14.76 -9.43
N GLU A 12 -3.07 16.09 -9.30
CA GLU A 12 -1.89 16.80 -8.81
C GLU A 12 -1.60 16.46 -7.35
N ALA A 13 -2.64 16.38 -6.49
CA ALA A 13 -2.49 15.94 -5.12
C ALA A 13 -2.01 14.49 -5.00
N VAL A 14 -2.47 13.58 -5.87
CA VAL A 14 -1.98 12.19 -5.91
C VAL A 14 -0.52 12.13 -6.36
N LYS A 15 -0.14 12.88 -7.39
CA LYS A 15 1.27 12.94 -7.85
C LYS A 15 2.20 13.54 -6.79
N ALA A 16 1.78 14.62 -6.14
CA ALA A 16 2.51 15.22 -5.03
C ALA A 16 2.67 14.21 -3.89
N ASN A 17 1.59 13.50 -3.53
CA ASN A 17 1.64 12.46 -2.51
C ASN A 17 2.61 11.31 -2.86
N VAL A 18 2.71 10.92 -4.13
CA VAL A 18 3.67 9.89 -4.58
C VAL A 18 5.12 10.37 -4.42
N LEU A 19 5.40 11.63 -4.79
CA LEU A 19 6.73 12.23 -4.61
C LEU A 19 7.10 12.37 -3.13
N ASP A 20 6.17 12.84 -2.29
CA ASP A 20 6.37 12.98 -0.85
C ASP A 20 6.64 11.62 -0.19
N VAL A 21 5.91 10.57 -0.60
CA VAL A 21 6.13 9.19 -0.14
C VAL A 21 7.50 8.67 -0.57
N ALA A 22 7.89 8.90 -1.82
CA ALA A 22 9.19 8.47 -2.33
C ALA A 22 10.34 9.15 -1.58
N LEU A 23 10.25 10.46 -1.34
CA LEU A 23 11.24 11.20 -0.56
C LEU A 23 11.30 10.69 0.88
N ALA A 24 10.16 10.52 1.55
CA ALA A 24 10.09 10.01 2.92
C ALA A 24 10.65 8.58 3.06
N ARG A 25 10.50 7.76 2.01
CA ARG A 25 11.10 6.42 1.92
C ARG A 25 12.61 6.49 1.81
N GLU A 26 13.15 7.31 0.92
CA GLU A 26 14.61 7.49 0.78
C GLU A 26 15.24 8.05 2.07
N GLU A 27 14.59 9.02 2.71
CA GLU A 27 15.00 9.52 4.02
C GLU A 27 15.02 8.39 5.08
N ALA A 28 13.98 7.54 5.10
CA ALA A 28 13.90 6.42 6.03
C ALA A 28 15.01 5.38 5.80
N LEU A 29 15.38 5.11 4.55
CA LEU A 29 16.51 4.23 4.22
C LEU A 29 17.85 4.86 4.65
N ALA A 30 18.05 6.16 4.39
CA ALA A 30 19.26 6.87 4.78
C ALA A 30 19.50 6.87 6.30
N LYS A 31 18.41 6.82 7.10
CA LYS A 31 18.46 6.74 8.56
C LYS A 31 18.98 5.41 9.11
N PHE A 32 19.25 4.40 8.27
CA PHE A 32 19.83 3.14 8.71
C PHE A 32 21.07 3.31 9.61
N LYS A 33 21.95 4.24 9.25
CA LYS A 33 23.22 4.50 9.97
C LYS A 33 23.01 5.17 11.33
N ASP A 34 21.89 5.87 11.49
CA ASP A 34 21.55 6.58 12.73
C ASP A 34 20.88 5.65 13.75
N ILE A 35 20.43 4.47 13.34
CA ILE A 35 19.78 3.49 14.21
C ILE A 35 20.82 2.79 15.09
N ASN A 36 20.61 2.82 16.41
CA ASN A 36 21.43 2.05 17.35
C ASN A 36 21.02 0.57 17.37
N TRP A 37 21.49 -0.17 16.36
CA TRP A 37 21.19 -1.59 16.17
C TRP A 37 21.58 -2.49 17.35
N ALA A 38 22.52 -2.07 18.20
CA ALA A 38 22.90 -2.82 19.40
C ALA A 38 21.75 -2.92 20.42
N THR A 39 20.79 -1.98 20.40
CA THR A 39 19.59 -2.06 21.25
C THR A 39 18.70 -3.24 20.88
N TYR A 40 18.69 -3.62 19.60
CA TYR A 40 17.81 -4.66 19.06
C TYR A 40 18.44 -6.05 19.06
N THR A 41 19.69 -6.21 19.54
CA THR A 41 20.38 -7.50 19.66
C THR A 41 20.63 -7.93 21.10
N ARG A 42 20.36 -7.05 22.08
CA ARG A 42 20.51 -7.36 23.50
C ARG A 42 19.34 -8.22 23.98
N ALA A 43 19.64 -9.24 24.78
CA ALA A 43 18.63 -10.07 25.42
C ALA A 43 17.76 -9.22 26.36
N GLY A 44 16.43 -9.34 26.22
CA GLY A 44 15.42 -8.54 26.90
C GLY A 44 14.02 -8.85 26.38
N GLY A 45 13.05 -7.93 26.53
CA GLY A 45 11.66 -8.15 26.08
C GLY A 45 11.50 -8.35 24.57
N PHE A 46 12.29 -7.65 23.75
CA PHE A 46 12.36 -7.83 22.29
C PHE A 46 13.82 -7.86 21.83
N SER A 47 14.16 -8.82 20.97
CA SER A 47 15.47 -8.90 20.32
C SER A 47 15.37 -9.61 18.97
N LEU A 48 16.14 -9.14 18.00
CA LEU A 48 16.46 -9.84 16.76
C LEU A 48 17.52 -10.91 17.04
N ASP A 49 17.40 -12.05 16.38
CA ASP A 49 18.47 -13.05 16.44
C ASP A 49 19.67 -12.65 15.57
N LYS A 50 20.76 -13.41 15.69
CA LYS A 50 22.01 -13.13 14.98
C LYS A 50 21.86 -13.19 13.46
N THR A 51 21.01 -14.07 12.95
CA THR A 51 20.81 -14.24 11.50
C THR A 51 19.96 -13.10 10.94
N GLU A 52 18.94 -12.65 11.67
CA GLU A 52 18.06 -11.55 11.29
C GLU A 52 18.83 -10.22 11.23
N ILE A 53 19.62 -9.90 12.26
CA ILE A 53 20.40 -8.66 12.25
C ILE A 53 21.53 -8.69 11.21
N ALA A 54 22.14 -9.85 10.96
CA ALA A 54 23.14 -10.01 9.92
C ALA A 54 22.52 -9.78 8.53
N ALA A 55 21.37 -10.38 8.26
CA ALA A 55 20.64 -10.19 7.01
C ALA A 55 20.24 -8.72 6.79
N ILE A 56 19.74 -8.03 7.81
CA ILE A 56 19.40 -6.60 7.73
C ILE A 56 20.63 -5.76 7.36
N LYS A 57 21.79 -6.02 8.00
CA LYS A 57 23.03 -5.28 7.71
C LYS A 57 23.59 -5.59 6.33
N GLU A 58 23.58 -6.86 5.92
CA GLU A 58 24.08 -7.28 4.62
C GLU A 58 23.22 -6.72 3.48
N MET A 59 21.90 -6.64 3.69
CA MET A 59 20.98 -6.01 2.73
C MET A 59 21.36 -4.56 2.42
N GLU A 60 21.92 -3.80 3.37
CA GLU A 60 22.36 -2.43 3.09
C GLU A 60 23.59 -2.38 2.16
N ILE A 61 24.47 -3.37 2.28
CA ILE A 61 25.63 -3.52 1.38
C ILE A 61 25.13 -3.88 -0.02
N VAL A 62 24.22 -4.85 -0.11
CA VAL A 62 23.60 -5.27 -1.37
C VAL A 62 22.82 -4.14 -2.03
N ALA A 63 22.03 -3.38 -1.28
CA ALA A 63 21.25 -2.25 -1.78
C ALA A 63 22.15 -1.15 -2.34
N LYS A 64 23.26 -0.83 -1.64
CA LYS A 64 24.25 0.13 -2.11
C LYS A 64 24.89 -0.34 -3.42
N ASN A 65 25.29 -1.61 -3.51
CA ASN A 65 25.87 -2.16 -4.73
C ASN A 65 24.86 -2.18 -5.88
N ALA A 66 23.60 -2.49 -5.60
CA ALA A 66 22.50 -2.46 -6.57
C ALA A 66 22.27 -1.04 -7.11
N SER A 67 22.29 0.00 -6.26
CA SER A 67 22.18 1.40 -6.70
C SER A 67 23.34 1.88 -7.58
N GLN A 68 24.51 1.24 -7.48
CA GLN A 68 25.66 1.54 -8.31
C GLN A 68 25.66 0.76 -9.63
N ASN A 69 24.83 -0.29 -9.73
CA ASN A 69 24.76 -1.20 -10.88
C ASN A 69 23.29 -1.43 -11.25
N GLU A 70 22.61 -0.38 -11.70
CA GLU A 70 21.15 -0.38 -11.95
C GLU A 70 20.70 -1.55 -12.85
N ASP A 71 21.47 -1.86 -13.90
CA ASP A 71 21.18 -2.97 -14.83
C ASP A 71 21.16 -4.35 -14.17
N GLN A 72 21.87 -4.52 -13.06
CA GLN A 72 21.99 -5.79 -12.32
C GLN A 72 21.32 -5.74 -10.94
N ALA A 73 20.70 -4.62 -10.57
CA ALA A 73 20.16 -4.37 -9.24
C ALA A 73 19.23 -5.50 -8.78
N ASP A 74 18.27 -5.88 -9.62
CA ASP A 74 17.32 -6.94 -9.32
C ASP A 74 17.98 -8.31 -9.14
N ALA A 75 18.99 -8.63 -9.95
CA ALA A 75 19.69 -9.91 -9.90
C ALA A 75 20.54 -10.03 -8.62
N LEU A 76 21.18 -8.94 -8.20
CA LEU A 76 21.92 -8.86 -6.94
C LEU A 76 20.99 -9.08 -5.74
N ILE A 77 19.85 -8.38 -5.73
CA ILE A 77 18.84 -8.52 -4.66
C ILE A 77 18.26 -9.93 -4.65
N ASP A 78 17.87 -10.48 -5.81
CA ASP A 78 17.29 -11.82 -5.89
C ASP A 78 18.28 -12.90 -5.46
N THR A 79 19.58 -12.72 -5.71
CA THR A 79 20.64 -13.64 -5.25
C THR A 79 20.77 -13.60 -3.74
N PHE A 80 20.85 -12.41 -3.15
CA PHE A 80 20.90 -12.23 -1.71
C PHE A 80 19.67 -12.82 -1.00
N LEU A 81 18.47 -12.57 -1.54
CA LEU A 81 17.23 -13.05 -0.93
C LEU A 81 17.12 -14.58 -0.91
N ARG A 82 17.73 -15.30 -1.86
CA ARG A 82 17.71 -16.78 -1.84
C ARG A 82 18.40 -17.36 -0.61
N GLU A 83 19.40 -16.68 -0.09
CA GLU A 83 20.20 -17.15 1.04
C GLU A 83 19.71 -16.53 2.37
N TYR A 84 19.42 -15.23 2.38
CA TYR A 84 19.13 -14.47 3.59
C TYR A 84 17.69 -13.97 3.69
N GLY A 85 16.87 -14.17 2.66
CA GLY A 85 15.54 -13.54 2.54
C GLY A 85 14.60 -13.88 3.69
N THR A 86 14.54 -15.13 4.12
CA THR A 86 13.66 -15.54 5.23
C THR A 86 14.05 -14.87 6.55
N ALA A 87 15.35 -14.79 6.86
CA ALA A 87 15.84 -14.12 8.07
C ALA A 87 15.60 -12.60 7.98
N LEU A 88 15.82 -11.99 6.83
CA LEU A 88 15.53 -10.58 6.58
C LEU A 88 14.03 -10.28 6.78
N GLY A 89 13.16 -11.07 6.14
CA GLY A 89 11.71 -10.89 6.21
C GLY A 89 11.19 -11.04 7.64
N ALA A 90 11.64 -12.08 8.35
CA ALA A 90 11.31 -12.29 9.75
C ALA A 90 11.77 -11.11 10.64
N GLY A 91 13.01 -10.64 10.45
CA GLY A 91 13.56 -9.52 11.20
C GLY A 91 12.79 -8.22 10.99
N LEU A 92 12.47 -7.87 9.73
CA LEU A 92 11.72 -6.66 9.40
C LEU A 92 10.28 -6.69 9.96
N LEU A 93 9.59 -7.83 9.85
CA LEU A 93 8.24 -7.98 10.43
C LEU A 93 8.26 -7.95 11.97
N LYS A 94 9.29 -8.54 12.59
CA LYS A 94 9.52 -8.47 14.04
C LYS A 94 9.71 -7.03 14.52
N LEU A 95 10.43 -6.20 13.78
CA LEU A 95 10.57 -4.78 14.08
C LEU A 95 9.20 -4.07 14.04
N ILE A 96 8.41 -4.27 12.98
CA ILE A 96 7.07 -3.67 12.84
C ILE A 96 6.13 -4.09 13.98
N LYS A 97 6.21 -5.35 14.41
CA LYS A 97 5.38 -5.89 15.50
C LYS A 97 5.72 -5.25 16.84
N ASN A 98 7.01 -5.18 17.19
CA ASN A 98 7.45 -4.97 18.56
C ASN A 98 8.06 -3.60 18.85
N VAL A 99 8.51 -2.86 17.83
CA VAL A 99 9.19 -1.57 18.01
C VAL A 99 8.21 -0.41 17.86
N THR A 100 8.41 0.64 18.65
CA THR A 100 7.64 1.89 18.57
C THR A 100 8.48 3.08 18.10
N GLU A 101 9.80 2.93 18.02
CA GLU A 101 10.72 3.97 17.55
C GLU A 101 10.42 4.32 16.08
N PRO A 102 10.04 5.57 15.75
CA PRO A 102 9.59 5.93 14.39
C PRO A 102 10.65 5.72 13.30
N SER A 103 11.92 6.03 13.58
CA SER A 103 13.05 5.84 12.66
C SER A 103 13.16 4.38 12.22
N VAL A 104 13.08 3.45 13.17
CA VAL A 104 13.21 2.00 12.95
C VAL A 104 12.00 1.44 12.22
N LEU A 105 10.79 1.87 12.60
CA LEU A 105 9.56 1.48 11.89
C LEU A 105 9.57 1.96 10.44
N ARG A 106 9.93 3.23 10.20
CA ARG A 106 10.02 3.80 8.86
C ARG A 106 11.08 3.08 8.03
N TYR A 107 12.25 2.81 8.59
CA TYR A 107 13.28 2.01 7.93
C TYR A 107 12.75 0.62 7.55
N ALA A 108 12.11 -0.09 8.48
CA ALA A 108 11.60 -1.43 8.23
C ALA A 108 10.57 -1.42 7.09
N PHE A 109 9.63 -0.47 7.11
CA PHE A 109 8.67 -0.29 6.03
C PHE A 109 9.33 0.05 4.69
N ALA A 110 10.24 1.02 4.67
CA ALA A 110 10.92 1.43 3.45
C ALA A 110 11.70 0.27 2.83
N ARG A 111 12.35 -0.56 3.65
CA ARG A 111 13.09 -1.72 3.18
C ARG A 111 12.15 -2.82 2.67
N ILE A 112 11.00 -3.07 3.31
CA ILE A 112 10.01 -4.02 2.77
C ILE A 112 9.48 -3.54 1.42
N ASP A 113 9.13 -2.26 1.31
CA ASP A 113 8.61 -1.65 0.09
C ASP A 113 9.60 -1.77 -1.09
N ASP A 114 10.91 -1.58 -0.82
CA ASP A 114 12.01 -1.83 -1.77
C ASP A 114 12.13 -3.28 -2.24
N LEU A 115 11.82 -4.20 -1.34
CA LEU A 115 11.89 -5.63 -1.62
C LEU A 115 10.61 -6.17 -2.26
N LEU A 116 9.51 -5.41 -2.27
CA LEU A 116 8.23 -5.79 -2.86
C LEU A 116 7.87 -4.85 -4.04
N PRO A 117 8.64 -4.87 -5.15
CA PRO A 117 8.32 -4.07 -6.31
C PRO A 117 6.98 -4.50 -6.91
N ASP A 118 6.33 -3.63 -7.68
CA ASP A 118 5.11 -4.00 -8.40
C ASP A 118 5.34 -5.13 -9.43
N GLY A 119 4.29 -5.90 -9.74
CA GLY A 119 4.30 -6.93 -10.79
C GLY A 119 4.72 -8.34 -10.32
N GLY A 120 5.14 -9.19 -11.27
CA GLY A 120 5.34 -10.63 -11.04
C GLY A 120 6.46 -10.96 -10.03
N ARG A 121 7.45 -10.06 -9.87
CA ARG A 121 8.55 -10.23 -8.91
C ARG A 121 8.09 -10.06 -7.47
N SER A 122 7.12 -9.18 -7.22
CA SER A 122 6.51 -8.97 -5.89
C SER A 122 6.09 -10.28 -5.24
N ARG A 123 5.34 -11.10 -6.00
CA ARG A 123 4.82 -12.39 -5.51
C ARG A 123 5.93 -13.37 -5.15
N LYS A 124 7.03 -13.38 -5.90
CA LYS A 124 8.19 -14.24 -5.62
C LYS A 124 8.93 -13.78 -4.36
N ARG A 125 9.10 -12.46 -4.17
CA ARG A 125 9.79 -11.93 -2.98
C ARG A 125 8.92 -11.96 -1.73
N ALA A 126 7.60 -11.89 -1.87
CA ALA A 126 6.65 -11.97 -0.75
C ALA A 126 6.77 -13.28 0.06
N THR A 127 7.24 -14.37 -0.54
CA THR A 127 7.41 -15.66 0.15
C THR A 127 8.48 -15.63 1.23
N TYR A 128 9.44 -14.70 1.15
CA TYR A 128 10.45 -14.48 2.19
C TYR A 128 9.89 -13.79 3.44
N PHE A 129 8.75 -13.11 3.32
CA PHE A 129 8.06 -12.46 4.42
C PHE A 129 6.95 -13.34 4.99
N VAL A 130 6.18 -13.98 4.10
CA VAL A 130 5.04 -14.83 4.45
C VAL A 130 5.19 -16.15 3.72
N GLY A 131 5.58 -17.18 4.47
CA GLY A 131 5.77 -18.53 3.95
C GLY A 131 4.51 -19.12 3.31
N GLU A 132 4.69 -20.27 2.64
CA GLU A 132 3.57 -21.00 2.07
C GLU A 132 2.61 -21.49 3.18
N GLY A 133 1.30 -21.32 2.96
CA GLY A 133 0.27 -21.64 3.95
C GLY A 133 0.19 -20.68 5.16
N ALA A 134 1.07 -19.69 5.26
CA ALA A 134 1.06 -18.70 6.33
C ALA A 134 0.36 -17.39 5.92
N TYR A 135 0.01 -16.58 6.91
CA TYR A 135 -0.55 -15.24 6.75
C TYR A 135 0.32 -14.23 7.48
N VAL A 136 0.38 -13.00 6.96
CA VAL A 136 0.96 -11.89 7.71
C VAL A 136 0.11 -11.60 8.95
N GLU A 137 0.74 -11.31 10.09
CA GLU A 137 0.02 -10.75 11.23
C GLU A 137 -0.43 -9.32 10.90
N ALA A 138 -1.73 -9.12 10.63
CA ALA A 138 -2.24 -7.81 10.22
C ALA A 138 -2.31 -6.78 11.36
N ALA A 139 -2.46 -7.23 12.61
CA ALA A 139 -2.72 -6.35 13.77
C ALA A 139 -1.66 -5.24 13.97
N PRO A 140 -0.33 -5.51 13.85
CA PRO A 140 0.69 -4.46 13.89
C PRO A 140 0.49 -3.37 12.83
N PHE A 141 0.16 -3.74 11.60
CA PHE A 141 -0.08 -2.81 10.50
C PHE A 141 -1.34 -1.98 10.75
N LEU A 142 -2.45 -2.64 11.11
CA LEU A 142 -3.73 -2.00 11.41
C LEU A 142 -3.61 -0.99 12.57
N ARG A 143 -2.81 -1.30 13.59
CA ARG A 143 -2.50 -0.36 14.69
C ARG A 143 -1.82 0.91 14.16
N LEU A 144 -0.87 0.76 13.22
CA LEU A 144 -0.09 1.86 12.66
C LEU A 144 -0.87 2.71 11.65
N LEU A 145 -2.03 2.26 11.18
CA LEU A 145 -2.96 3.08 10.40
C LEU A 145 -3.54 4.26 11.20
N ARG A 146 -3.47 4.20 12.54
CA ARG A 146 -3.84 5.31 13.44
C ARG A 146 -2.68 6.27 13.73
N SER A 147 -1.51 6.05 13.13
CA SER A 147 -0.33 6.89 13.33
C SER A 147 -0.53 8.30 12.78
N GLU A 148 0.02 9.30 13.48
CA GLU A 148 0.06 10.70 13.04
C GLU A 148 1.09 10.94 11.91
N SER A 149 2.02 9.99 11.72
CA SER A 149 3.04 10.04 10.67
C SER A 149 2.45 9.60 9.33
N GLY A 150 2.27 10.55 8.40
CA GLY A 150 1.70 10.31 7.07
C GLY A 150 2.37 9.17 6.29
N TYR A 151 3.70 9.11 6.27
CA TYR A 151 4.44 8.03 5.60
C TYR A 151 4.26 6.66 6.29
N THR A 152 4.24 6.62 7.63
CA THR A 152 4.06 5.37 8.37
C THR A 152 2.67 4.80 8.15
N GLN A 153 1.64 5.65 8.17
CA GLN A 153 0.27 5.27 7.85
C GLN A 153 0.16 4.76 6.41
N TYR A 154 0.75 5.48 5.45
CA TYR A 154 0.82 5.06 4.05
C TYR A 154 1.45 3.67 3.91
N ALA A 155 2.67 3.49 4.41
CA ALA A 155 3.44 2.27 4.20
C ALA A 155 2.78 1.06 4.90
N ALA A 156 2.24 1.26 6.10
CA ALA A 156 1.51 0.22 6.82
C ALA A 156 0.28 -0.27 6.03
N GLY A 157 -0.51 0.65 5.45
CA GLY A 157 -1.65 0.30 4.62
C GLY A 157 -1.24 -0.37 3.31
N HIS A 158 -0.30 0.25 2.59
CA HIS A 158 0.16 -0.21 1.29
C HIS A 158 0.76 -1.63 1.34
N ILE A 159 1.71 -1.87 2.26
CA ILE A 159 2.38 -3.17 2.40
C ILE A 159 1.40 -4.23 2.90
N LEU A 160 0.50 -3.90 3.84
CA LEU A 160 -0.53 -4.85 4.27
C LEU A 160 -1.43 -5.24 3.10
N ALA A 161 -1.86 -4.26 2.28
CA ALA A 161 -2.64 -4.54 1.09
C ALA A 161 -1.88 -5.45 0.11
N GLN A 162 -0.59 -5.20 -0.13
CA GLN A 162 0.25 -6.08 -0.94
C GLN A 162 0.23 -7.51 -0.40
N PHE A 163 0.50 -7.73 0.89
CA PHE A 163 0.45 -9.07 1.48
C PHE A 163 -0.93 -9.73 1.34
N LEU A 164 -2.01 -8.99 1.54
CA LEU A 164 -3.38 -9.50 1.36
C LEU A 164 -3.72 -9.80 -0.10
N THR A 165 -3.02 -9.22 -1.09
CA THR A 165 -3.16 -9.65 -2.49
C THR A 165 -2.53 -11.02 -2.78
N PHE A 166 -1.48 -11.39 -2.04
CA PHE A 166 -0.77 -12.66 -2.23
C PHE A 166 -1.28 -13.78 -1.31
N ARG A 167 -1.68 -13.42 -0.09
CA ARG A 167 -2.13 -14.31 0.99
C ARG A 167 -3.43 -13.72 1.60
N PRO A 168 -4.55 -13.83 0.89
CA PRO A 168 -5.80 -13.21 1.31
C PRO A 168 -6.32 -13.88 2.58
N LYS A 169 -6.67 -13.06 3.58
CA LYS A 169 -7.37 -13.47 4.79
C LYS A 169 -8.55 -12.54 5.00
N GLU A 170 -9.76 -13.08 4.86
CA GLU A 170 -10.99 -12.28 4.76
C GLU A 170 -11.17 -11.30 5.93
N GLN A 171 -10.96 -11.76 7.17
CA GLN A 171 -11.08 -10.93 8.36
C GLN A 171 -10.14 -9.69 8.32
N ASP A 172 -8.92 -9.89 7.82
CA ASP A 172 -7.92 -8.81 7.74
C ASP A 172 -8.25 -7.87 6.57
N ILE A 173 -8.76 -8.40 5.46
CA ILE A 173 -9.28 -7.60 4.33
C ILE A 173 -10.46 -6.74 4.77
N VAL A 174 -11.43 -7.30 5.49
CA VAL A 174 -12.58 -6.56 6.03
C VAL A 174 -12.12 -5.45 6.96
N SER A 175 -11.16 -5.72 7.84
CA SER A 175 -10.61 -4.72 8.76
C SER A 175 -9.94 -3.56 8.02
N LEU A 176 -9.20 -3.86 6.94
CA LEU A 176 -8.55 -2.85 6.11
C LEU A 176 -9.57 -2.03 5.29
N ILE A 177 -10.59 -2.69 4.72
CA ILE A 177 -11.71 -2.02 4.03
C ILE A 177 -12.43 -1.07 4.97
N GLN A 178 -12.72 -1.49 6.19
CA GLN A 178 -13.41 -0.66 7.17
C GLN A 178 -12.61 0.62 7.46
N TRP A 179 -11.30 0.50 7.70
CA TRP A 179 -10.45 1.68 7.87
C TRP A 179 -10.46 2.61 6.64
N ILE A 180 -10.40 2.05 5.42
CA ILE A 180 -10.46 2.83 4.18
C ILE A 180 -11.76 3.64 4.11
N LEU A 181 -12.90 2.99 4.34
CA LEU A 181 -14.22 3.64 4.28
C LEU A 181 -14.35 4.73 5.35
N ASP A 182 -13.86 4.49 6.56
CA ASP A 182 -13.89 5.46 7.65
C ASP A 182 -12.99 6.67 7.38
N ALA A 183 -11.76 6.43 6.89
CA ALA A 183 -10.81 7.48 6.55
C ALA A 183 -11.40 8.46 5.52
N VAL A 184 -12.03 7.92 4.48
CA VAL A 184 -12.58 8.77 3.43
C VAL A 184 -13.89 9.43 3.85
N LYS A 185 -14.75 8.73 4.60
CA LYS A 185 -15.96 9.34 5.18
C LYS A 185 -15.60 10.52 6.08
N ALA A 186 -14.58 10.38 6.92
CA ALA A 186 -14.10 11.46 7.78
C ALA A 186 -13.57 12.65 6.98
N SER A 187 -12.88 12.41 5.86
CA SER A 187 -12.42 13.48 4.97
C SER A 187 -13.54 14.17 4.18
N ALA A 188 -14.64 13.48 3.87
CA ALA A 188 -15.78 14.11 3.21
C ALA A 188 -16.58 15.03 4.14
N GLN A 189 -16.49 14.79 5.46
CA GLN A 189 -17.22 15.52 6.50
C GLN A 189 -16.40 16.65 7.13
N SER A 190 -15.14 16.83 6.73
CA SER A 190 -14.19 17.76 7.34
C SER A 190 -13.26 18.38 6.30
N ASN A 191 -12.93 19.66 6.47
CA ASN A 191 -11.91 20.35 5.68
C ASN A 191 -10.49 20.23 6.29
N ASP A 192 -10.29 19.31 7.24
CA ASP A 192 -9.01 19.07 7.89
C ASP A 192 -7.99 18.45 6.91
N VAL A 193 -6.85 19.11 6.76
CA VAL A 193 -5.73 18.70 5.89
C VAL A 193 -5.18 17.32 6.27
N ALA A 194 -5.13 16.99 7.56
CA ALA A 194 -4.67 15.69 8.04
C ALA A 194 -5.65 14.58 7.65
N ARG A 195 -6.96 14.84 7.76
CA ARG A 195 -8.01 13.90 7.31
C ARG A 195 -7.97 13.69 5.80
N ALA A 196 -7.73 14.76 5.04
CA ALA A 196 -7.55 14.67 3.59
C ALA A 196 -6.31 13.84 3.22
N ALA A 197 -5.20 13.98 3.97
CA ALA A 197 -4.01 13.16 3.78
C ALA A 197 -4.25 11.68 4.09
N THR A 198 -4.93 11.37 5.20
CA THR A 198 -5.32 10.00 5.53
C THR A 198 -6.25 9.39 4.49
N ALA A 199 -7.20 10.15 3.94
CA ALA A 199 -8.05 9.68 2.85
C ALA A 199 -7.26 9.39 1.57
N ARG A 200 -6.25 10.20 1.23
CA ARG A 200 -5.35 9.89 0.10
C ARG A 200 -4.61 8.57 0.31
N ASN A 201 -4.03 8.37 1.49
CA ASN A 201 -3.35 7.11 1.83
C ASN A 201 -4.29 5.90 1.79
N ALA A 202 -5.53 6.06 2.26
CA ALA A 202 -6.57 5.04 2.20
C ALA A 202 -6.93 4.68 0.76
N ILE A 203 -7.07 5.68 -0.13
CA ILE A 203 -7.35 5.45 -1.55
C ILE A 203 -6.18 4.72 -2.21
N THR A 204 -4.93 5.11 -1.97
CA THR A 204 -3.76 4.39 -2.54
C THR A 204 -3.67 2.96 -2.03
N THR A 205 -4.01 2.73 -0.76
CA THR A 205 -4.09 1.39 -0.18
C THR A 205 -5.18 0.55 -0.86
N LEU A 206 -6.36 1.14 -1.09
CA LEU A 206 -7.47 0.50 -1.78
C LEU A 206 -7.08 0.08 -3.21
N MET A 207 -6.36 0.91 -3.95
CA MET A 207 -5.91 0.60 -5.31
C MET A 207 -5.06 -0.67 -5.38
N VAL A 208 -4.27 -0.96 -4.35
CA VAL A 208 -3.51 -2.21 -4.25
C VAL A 208 -4.43 -3.36 -3.84
N LEU A 209 -5.25 -3.14 -2.80
CA LEU A 209 -6.11 -4.19 -2.25
C LEU A 209 -7.09 -4.76 -3.27
N LEU A 210 -7.68 -3.90 -4.12
CA LEU A 210 -8.62 -4.28 -5.18
C LEU A 210 -8.01 -5.13 -6.31
N ARG A 211 -6.69 -5.31 -6.35
CA ARG A 211 -6.04 -6.30 -7.23
C ARG A 211 -6.49 -7.73 -6.89
N ASN A 212 -6.94 -7.97 -5.66
CA ASN A 212 -7.45 -9.27 -5.20
C ASN A 212 -8.98 -9.40 -5.39
N GLU A 213 -9.43 -10.55 -5.91
CA GLU A 213 -10.86 -10.79 -6.19
C GLU A 213 -11.73 -10.84 -4.93
N THR A 214 -11.29 -11.55 -3.89
CA THR A 214 -12.01 -11.61 -2.60
C THR A 214 -12.19 -10.22 -2.02
N ALA A 215 -11.15 -9.38 -2.09
CA ALA A 215 -11.25 -8.00 -1.64
C ALA A 215 -12.25 -7.16 -2.44
N ARG A 216 -12.35 -7.36 -3.76
CA ARG A 216 -13.39 -6.72 -4.59
C ARG A 216 -14.80 -7.09 -4.11
N LYS A 217 -15.07 -8.38 -3.90
CA LYS A 217 -16.38 -8.86 -3.40
C LYS A 217 -16.72 -8.29 -2.03
N LEU A 218 -15.75 -8.33 -1.10
CA LEU A 218 -15.93 -7.78 0.25
C LEU A 218 -16.14 -6.27 0.24
N PHE A 219 -15.44 -5.53 -0.63
CA PHE A 219 -15.59 -4.08 -0.77
C PHE A 219 -16.98 -3.69 -1.32
N THR A 220 -17.47 -4.44 -2.32
CA THR A 220 -18.83 -4.28 -2.85
C THR A 220 -19.88 -4.50 -1.77
N ARG A 221 -19.76 -5.59 -0.99
CA ARG A 221 -20.69 -5.90 0.11
C ARG A 221 -20.67 -4.84 1.22
N ALA A 222 -19.55 -4.17 1.42
CA ALA A 222 -19.43 -3.05 2.35
C ALA A 222 -20.00 -1.71 1.82
N GLY A 223 -20.60 -1.70 0.62
CA GLY A 223 -21.19 -0.50 0.02
C GLY A 223 -20.16 0.47 -0.59
N GLY A 224 -18.96 -0.01 -0.91
CA GLY A 224 -17.87 0.81 -1.44
C GLY A 224 -18.13 1.42 -2.83
N LEU A 225 -18.99 0.78 -3.65
CA LEU A 225 -19.24 1.17 -5.05
C LEU A 225 -19.98 2.50 -5.21
N ALA A 226 -20.91 2.81 -4.30
CA ALA A 226 -21.70 4.04 -4.36
C ALA A 226 -20.87 5.32 -4.10
N ARG A 227 -19.58 5.19 -3.72
CA ARG A 227 -18.76 6.31 -3.22
C ARG A 227 -17.47 6.59 -4.00
N TYR A 228 -17.00 5.70 -4.88
CA TYR A 228 -15.68 5.86 -5.54
C TYR A 228 -15.72 5.54 -7.04
N VAL A 229 -15.59 6.59 -7.85
CA VAL A 229 -16.28 6.66 -9.15
C VAL A 229 -15.36 6.77 -10.39
N CYS A 230 -14.03 6.65 -10.30
CA CYS A 230 -13.23 6.55 -11.54
C CYS A 230 -12.27 5.37 -11.58
N PHE A 231 -11.40 5.18 -10.59
CA PHE A 231 -10.43 4.07 -10.65
C PHE A 231 -10.97 2.75 -10.06
N CYS A 232 -11.81 2.84 -9.01
CA CYS A 232 -12.48 1.68 -8.44
C CYS A 232 -13.40 1.03 -9.49
N LEU A 233 -14.04 1.81 -10.35
CA LEU A 233 -14.98 1.30 -11.35
C LEU A 233 -14.33 0.44 -12.42
N TRP A 234 -13.16 0.82 -12.92
CA TRP A 234 -12.43 -0.01 -13.89
C TRP A 234 -11.89 -1.30 -13.27
N THR A 235 -11.41 -1.26 -12.02
CA THR A 235 -10.90 -2.49 -11.37
C THR A 235 -12.01 -3.42 -10.91
N LEU A 236 -13.20 -2.88 -10.62
CA LEU A 236 -14.37 -3.62 -10.13
C LEU A 236 -15.30 -4.09 -11.26
N SER A 237 -15.24 -3.52 -12.46
CA SER A 237 -15.98 -4.02 -13.62
C SER A 237 -15.59 -5.46 -14.01
N PHE A 238 -14.41 -5.93 -13.59
CA PHE A 238 -13.99 -7.34 -13.72
C PHE A 238 -14.62 -8.30 -12.69
N SER A 239 -15.62 -7.87 -11.92
CA SER A 239 -16.33 -8.71 -10.95
C SER A 239 -17.83 -8.69 -11.24
N GLU A 240 -18.41 -9.84 -11.63
CA GLU A 240 -19.84 -9.95 -11.96
C GLU A 240 -20.77 -9.45 -10.83
N GLU A 241 -20.48 -9.80 -9.56
CA GLU A 241 -21.24 -9.28 -8.40
C GLU A 241 -21.17 -7.75 -8.24
N ALA A 242 -20.09 -7.12 -8.73
CA ALA A 242 -19.93 -5.67 -8.65
C ALA A 242 -20.67 -4.96 -9.79
N VAL A 243 -20.73 -5.59 -10.98
CA VAL A 243 -21.47 -5.12 -12.15
C VAL A 243 -22.96 -4.95 -11.85
N ASP A 244 -23.59 -5.93 -11.20
CA ASP A 244 -25.01 -5.82 -10.83
C ASP A 244 -25.28 -4.70 -9.80
N ALA A 245 -24.35 -4.50 -8.88
CA ALA A 245 -24.41 -3.41 -7.91
C ALA A 245 -24.09 -2.04 -8.52
N PHE A 246 -23.45 -1.97 -9.69
CA PHE A 246 -23.17 -0.71 -10.40
C PHE A 246 -24.41 -0.06 -10.98
N GLY A 247 -25.26 -0.85 -11.64
CA GLY A 247 -26.50 -0.34 -12.25
C GLY A 247 -27.46 0.28 -11.24
N THR A 248 -27.42 -0.16 -9.98
CA THR A 248 -28.37 0.25 -8.93
C THR A 248 -27.83 1.31 -7.96
N SER A 249 -26.51 1.55 -7.94
CA SER A 249 -25.86 2.43 -6.95
C SER A 249 -25.73 3.90 -7.39
N GLY A 250 -26.15 4.24 -8.62
CA GLY A 250 -25.95 5.58 -9.19
C GLY A 250 -24.50 5.88 -9.58
N ALA A 251 -23.60 4.89 -9.47
CA ALA A 251 -22.19 5.02 -9.81
C ALA A 251 -21.97 5.43 -11.28
N ILE A 252 -22.78 4.91 -12.21
CA ILE A 252 -22.76 5.27 -13.64
C ILE A 252 -23.10 6.76 -13.83
N SER A 253 -24.11 7.27 -13.13
CA SER A 253 -24.48 8.69 -13.22
C SER A 253 -23.37 9.59 -12.66
N ALA A 254 -22.77 9.19 -11.54
CA ALA A 254 -21.63 9.88 -10.95
C ALA A 254 -20.38 9.82 -11.86
N LEU A 255 -20.17 8.73 -12.60
CA LEU A 255 -19.13 8.56 -13.60
C LEU A 255 -19.29 9.55 -14.74
N ILE A 256 -20.49 9.60 -15.30
CA ILE A 256 -20.83 10.52 -16.39
C ILE A 256 -20.63 11.95 -15.91
N GLN A 257 -21.08 12.29 -14.70
CA GLN A 257 -20.86 13.61 -14.11
C GLN A 257 -19.36 13.92 -13.93
N GLN A 258 -18.53 12.95 -13.51
CA GLN A 258 -17.07 13.13 -13.41
C GLN A 258 -16.42 13.35 -14.78
N VAL A 259 -16.78 12.55 -15.78
CA VAL A 259 -16.29 12.67 -17.15
C VAL A 259 -16.68 14.02 -17.75
N VAL A 260 -17.92 14.45 -17.55
CA VAL A 260 -18.45 15.74 -18.01
C VAL A 260 -17.80 16.91 -17.29
N ALA A 261 -17.60 16.80 -15.97
CA ALA A 261 -16.94 17.85 -15.18
C ALA A 261 -15.42 17.94 -15.44
N ALA A 262 -14.81 16.87 -15.96
CA ALA A 262 -13.37 16.75 -16.09
C ALA A 262 -12.92 15.82 -17.24
N PRO A 263 -13.05 16.26 -18.51
CA PRO A 263 -12.75 15.43 -19.68
C PRO A 263 -11.24 15.36 -19.95
N ARG A 264 -10.47 14.75 -19.03
CA ARG A 264 -9.06 14.42 -19.27
C ARG A 264 -8.97 13.03 -19.88
N GLU A 265 -8.17 12.87 -20.93
CA GLU A 265 -8.03 11.63 -21.72
C GLU A 265 -7.89 10.35 -20.87
N LYS A 266 -7.10 10.37 -19.78
CA LYS A 266 -6.93 9.20 -18.90
C LYS A 266 -8.18 8.90 -18.05
N VAL A 267 -8.89 9.92 -17.58
CA VAL A 267 -10.15 9.76 -16.80
C VAL A 267 -11.25 9.27 -17.73
N VAL A 268 -11.33 9.86 -18.93
CA VAL A 268 -12.26 9.43 -19.98
C VAL A 268 -11.96 8.00 -20.40
N ARG A 269 -10.69 7.61 -20.62
CA ARG A 269 -10.32 6.24 -20.99
C ARG A 269 -10.69 5.24 -19.90
N VAL A 270 -10.36 5.51 -18.64
CA VAL A 270 -10.71 4.61 -17.53
C VAL A 270 -12.22 4.52 -17.33
N ALA A 271 -12.95 5.63 -17.47
CA ALA A 271 -14.41 5.65 -17.40
C ALA A 271 -15.05 4.87 -18.57
N LEU A 272 -14.53 5.03 -19.79
CA LEU A 272 -15.01 4.32 -20.97
C LEU A 272 -14.72 2.81 -20.86
N GLU A 273 -13.51 2.42 -20.45
CA GLU A 273 -13.16 1.01 -20.22
C GLU A 273 -14.01 0.38 -19.12
N ALA A 274 -14.36 1.14 -18.06
CA ALA A 274 -15.30 0.67 -17.04
C ALA A 274 -16.71 0.47 -17.61
N LEU A 275 -17.21 1.41 -18.41
CA LEU A 275 -18.55 1.35 -19.03
C LEU A 275 -18.65 0.29 -20.14
N GLN A 276 -17.56 0.04 -20.87
CA GLN A 276 -17.50 -0.92 -21.98
C GLN A 276 -17.57 -2.38 -21.49
N VAL A 277 -17.19 -2.63 -20.24
CA VAL A 277 -17.40 -3.92 -19.58
C VAL A 277 -18.86 -4.10 -19.11
N GLU A 278 -19.60 -3.01 -18.86
CA GLU A 278 -20.98 -3.03 -18.37
C GLU A 278 -22.06 -3.07 -19.47
N CYS A 279 -21.75 -2.56 -20.67
CA CYS A 279 -22.62 -2.66 -21.85
C CYS A 279 -21.91 -3.44 -22.96
N PRO A 280 -22.19 -4.74 -23.17
CA PRO A 280 -21.72 -5.47 -24.35
C PRO A 280 -22.31 -4.92 -25.65
#